data_AF-A0A920EDQ6-F1
#
_entry.id   AF-A0A920EDQ6-F1
#
_cell.length_a   1.000
_cell.length_b   1.000
_cell.length_c   1.000
_cell.angle_alpha   90.00
_cell.angle_beta   90.00
_cell.angle_gamma   90.00
#
_symmetry.space_group_name_H-M   'P 1'
#
loop_
_entity.id
_entity.type
_entity.pdbx_description
1 polymer ?
#
loop_
_entity_poly.entity_id
_entity_poly.type
_entity_poly.pdbx_seq_one_letter_code
_entity_poly.pdbx_strand_id
1 'polypeptide(L)'
;MKPRGIILFHGAGGNRDHPVFLEIERQSKIPVLRHNFSYRQVSGKKRPPPRIEKIVKEIIQVSINFADLNGVPQSSLVLGGRSFGGRAASMAIAEGLPVPSSRSFELSLASTRKSRVSSYQSLA
;
A
#
# COMPACT_ATOMS: atom_id res chain seq x y z
N MET A 1 7.04 9.80 13.53
CA MET A 1 7.34 8.37 13.80
C MET A 1 8.61 7.96 13.07
N LYS A 2 9.44 7.08 13.63
CA LYS A 2 10.60 6.50 12.92
C LYS A 2 10.13 5.32 12.07
N PRO A 3 10.49 5.23 10.76
CA PRO A 3 10.17 4.08 9.94
C PRO A 3 10.71 2.78 10.54
N ARG A 4 9.90 1.71 10.49
CA ARG A 4 10.27 0.38 10.99
C ARG A 4 10.40 -0.68 9.89
N GLY A 5 10.04 -0.34 8.65
CA GLY A 5 10.26 -1.21 7.49
C GLY A 5 10.07 -0.44 6.19
N ILE A 6 10.67 -0.95 5.10
CA ILE A 6 10.61 -0.36 3.76
C ILE A 6 10.09 -1.41 2.78
N ILE A 7 9.18 -1.03 1.89
CA ILE A 7 8.76 -1.88 0.77
C ILE A 7 9.02 -1.14 -0.54
N LEU A 8 9.73 -1.82 -1.45
CA LEU A 8 10.16 -1.28 -2.74
C LEU A 8 9.49 -2.01 -3.90
N PHE A 9 8.82 -1.24 -4.76
CA PHE A 9 8.07 -1.73 -5.92
C PHE A 9 8.73 -1.33 -7.24
N HIS A 10 9.00 -2.32 -8.11
CA HIS A 10 9.68 -2.10 -9.37
C HIS A 10 8.80 -1.41 -10.43
N GLY A 11 9.42 -0.84 -11.47
CA GLY A 11 8.69 -0.31 -12.63
C GLY A 11 8.13 -1.42 -13.52
N ALA A 12 7.25 -1.09 -14.48
CA ALA A 12 6.50 -2.06 -15.30
C ALA A 12 7.34 -3.18 -15.97
N GLY A 13 8.55 -2.84 -16.43
CA GLY A 13 9.48 -3.81 -17.05
C GLY A 13 10.56 -4.37 -16.11
N GLY A 14 10.62 -3.89 -14.87
CA GLY A 14 11.65 -4.23 -13.90
C GLY A 14 11.39 -5.52 -13.13
N ASN A 15 12.16 -5.70 -12.08
CA ASN A 15 12.00 -6.73 -11.07
C ASN A 15 12.55 -6.21 -9.72
N ARG A 16 12.45 -7.02 -8.67
CA ARG A 16 12.92 -6.73 -7.32
C ARG A 16 14.44 -6.55 -7.21
N ASP A 17 15.21 -7.04 -8.18
CA ASP A 17 16.69 -7.05 -8.16
C ASP A 17 17.27 -5.82 -8.88
N HIS A 18 16.48 -4.76 -9.04
CA HIS A 18 16.96 -3.48 -9.55
C HIS A 18 18.16 -2.97 -8.69
N PRO A 19 19.28 -2.51 -9.28
CA PRO A 19 20.49 -2.14 -8.54
C PRO A 19 20.26 -1.14 -7.40
N VAL A 20 19.44 -0.12 -7.64
CA VAL A 20 19.05 0.86 -6.60
C VAL A 20 18.33 0.20 -5.42
N PHE A 21 17.51 -0.82 -5.63
CA PHE A 21 16.82 -1.50 -4.54
C PHE A 21 17.77 -2.36 -3.71
N LEU A 22 18.72 -3.03 -4.37
CA LEU A 22 19.78 -3.78 -3.70
C LEU A 22 20.64 -2.86 -2.83
N GLU A 23 20.99 -1.67 -3.34
CA GLU A 23 21.77 -0.70 -2.56
C GLU A 23 20.98 -0.11 -1.40
N ILE A 24 19.67 0.19 -1.58
CA ILE A 24 18.82 0.64 -0.47
C ILE A 24 18.75 -0.43 0.62
N GLU A 25 18.52 -1.70 0.25
CA GLU A 25 18.49 -2.82 1.20
C GLU A 25 19.83 -2.93 1.95
N ARG A 26 20.95 -2.90 1.23
CA ARG A 26 22.30 -3.00 1.80
C ARG A 26 22.62 -1.89 2.82
N GLN A 27 22.12 -0.67 2.58
CA GLN A 27 22.37 0.49 3.45
C GLN A 27 21.35 0.63 4.58
N SER A 28 20.24 -0.10 4.50
CA SER A 28 19.14 0.04 5.47
C SER A 28 19.44 -0.69 6.77
N LYS A 29 19.15 -0.04 7.89
CA LYS A 29 19.23 -0.63 9.25
C LYS A 29 17.87 -1.18 9.72
N ILE A 30 16.89 -1.21 8.83
CA ILE A 30 15.53 -1.69 9.08
C ILE A 30 15.16 -2.69 7.99
N PRO A 31 14.22 -3.61 8.23
CA PRO A 31 13.77 -4.59 7.24
C PRO A 31 13.35 -3.93 5.92
N VAL A 32 13.84 -4.47 4.81
CA VAL A 32 13.49 -4.03 3.45
C VAL A 32 12.89 -5.20 2.69
N LEU A 33 11.71 -4.98 2.10
CA LEU A 33 11.09 -5.91 1.17
C LEU A 33 11.18 -5.37 -0.25
N ARG A 34 11.90 -6.08 -1.11
CA ARG A 34 11.89 -5.82 -2.55
C ARG A 34 10.86 -6.72 -3.21
N HIS A 35 9.69 -6.16 -3.51
CA HIS A 35 8.54 -6.93 -3.99
C HIS A 35 8.61 -7.15 -5.51
N ASN A 36 8.39 -8.40 -5.95
CA ASN A 36 8.12 -8.72 -7.35
C ASN A 36 6.61 -8.79 -7.55
N PHE A 37 6.08 -7.94 -8.43
CA PHE A 37 4.65 -7.97 -8.72
C PHE A 37 4.20 -9.32 -9.28
N SER A 38 2.99 -9.75 -8.93
CA SER A 38 2.42 -11.05 -9.33
C SER A 38 2.50 -11.28 -10.85
N TYR A 39 2.27 -10.25 -11.66
CA TYR A 39 2.34 -10.36 -13.12
C TYR A 39 3.74 -10.74 -13.66
N ARG A 40 4.81 -10.51 -12.89
CA ARG A 40 6.18 -10.92 -13.26
C ARG A 40 6.40 -12.42 -13.16
N GLN A 41 5.66 -13.11 -12.30
CA GLN A 41 5.82 -14.55 -12.08
C GLN A 41 5.19 -15.38 -13.21
N VAL A 42 4.25 -14.82 -13.97
CA VAL A 42 3.40 -15.57 -14.90
C VAL A 42 4.00 -15.71 -16.32
N SER A 43 5.01 -14.92 -16.70
CA SER A 43 5.63 -15.10 -18.02
C SER A 43 6.89 -14.26 -18.18
N GLY A 44 8.00 -14.88 -18.58
CA GLY A 44 9.19 -14.17 -19.09
C GLY A 44 8.97 -13.34 -20.37
N LYS A 45 7.73 -13.06 -20.76
CA LYS A 45 7.36 -12.17 -21.87
C LYS A 45 6.92 -10.81 -21.32
N LYS A 46 7.43 -9.73 -21.91
CA LYS A 46 7.05 -8.33 -21.65
C LYS A 46 5.56 -8.13 -21.97
N ARG A 47 4.69 -8.40 -21.00
CA ARG A 47 3.28 -8.00 -21.08
C ARG A 47 3.15 -6.59 -20.50
N PRO A 48 2.24 -5.75 -21.04
CA PRO A 48 1.91 -4.50 -20.39
C PRO A 48 1.48 -4.78 -18.95
N PRO A 49 1.82 -3.89 -18.00
CA PRO A 49 1.39 -4.05 -16.63
C PRO A 49 -0.15 -4.17 -16.58
N PRO A 50 -0.68 -4.99 -15.67
CA PRO A 50 -2.13 -5.10 -15.49
C PRO A 50 -2.70 -3.75 -15.03
N ARG A 51 -4.03 -3.65 -15.05
CA ARG A 51 -4.75 -2.46 -14.59
C ARG A 51 -4.26 -1.99 -13.21
N ILE A 52 -4.17 -0.67 -13.04
CA ILE A 52 -3.52 -0.06 -11.87
C ILE A 52 -4.22 -0.44 -10.57
N GLU A 53 -5.53 -0.62 -10.59
CA GLU A 53 -6.36 -1.00 -9.43
C GLU A 53 -5.96 -2.39 -8.90
N LYS A 54 -5.58 -3.32 -9.79
CA LYS A 54 -5.08 -4.64 -9.39
C LYS A 54 -3.74 -4.54 -8.67
N ILE A 55 -2.88 -3.64 -9.15
CA ILE A 55 -1.56 -3.41 -8.54
C ILE A 55 -1.71 -2.71 -7.20
N VAL A 56 -2.60 -1.74 -7.07
CA VAL A 56 -2.90 -1.07 -5.80
C VAL A 56 -3.38 -2.08 -4.75
N LYS A 57 -4.34 -2.95 -5.10
CA LYS A 57 -4.79 -4.03 -4.20
C LYS A 57 -3.65 -4.97 -3.78
N GLU A 58 -2.76 -5.30 -4.71
CA GLU A 58 -1.58 -6.12 -4.41
C GLU A 58 -0.63 -5.41 -3.43
N ILE A 59 -0.36 -4.12 -3.64
CA ILE A 59 0.47 -3.31 -2.74
C ILE A 59 -0.12 -3.27 -1.33
N ILE A 60 -1.44 -3.08 -1.23
CA ILE A 60 -2.15 -3.08 0.05
C ILE A 60 -1.92 -4.41 0.78
N GLN A 61 -2.20 -5.54 0.11
CA GLN A 61 -2.04 -6.84 0.73
C GLN A 61 -0.58 -7.13 1.15
N VAL A 62 0.38 -6.78 0.30
CA VAL A 62 1.81 -6.94 0.59
C VAL A 62 2.21 -6.13 1.81
N SER A 63 1.69 -4.91 1.95
CA SER A 63 1.99 -4.05 3.09
C SER A 63 1.42 -4.56 4.41
N ILE A 64 0.20 -5.15 4.39
CA ILE A 64 -0.40 -5.81 5.56
C ILE A 64 0.46 -6.99 5.98
N ASN A 65 0.74 -7.90 5.04
CA ASN A 65 1.52 -9.11 5.32
C ASN A 65 2.92 -8.77 5.84
N PHE A 66 3.58 -7.75 5.28
CA PHE A 66 4.90 -7.34 5.74
C PHE A 66 4.86 -6.69 7.13
N ALA A 67 3.83 -5.90 7.44
CA ALA A 67 3.61 -5.34 8.77
C ALA A 67 3.46 -6.46 9.81
N ASP A 68 2.58 -7.43 9.52
CA ASP A 68 2.30 -8.57 10.40
C ASP A 68 3.54 -9.44 10.64
N LEU A 69 4.26 -9.79 9.58
CA LEU A 69 5.49 -10.59 9.66
C LEU A 69 6.59 -9.93 10.50
N ASN A 70 6.61 -8.59 10.55
CA ASN A 70 7.61 -7.85 11.32
C ASN A 70 7.10 -7.37 12.69
N GLY A 71 5.84 -7.67 13.04
CA GLY A 71 5.23 -7.22 14.30
C GLY A 71 5.21 -5.70 14.44
N VAL A 72 4.98 -4.97 13.35
CA VAL A 72 4.94 -3.50 13.34
C VAL A 72 3.60 -3.03 12.78
N PRO A 73 3.07 -1.87 13.22
CA PRO A 73 1.88 -1.34 12.59
C PRO A 73 2.20 -0.92 11.16
N GLN A 74 1.24 -1.10 10.25
CA GLN A 74 1.38 -0.73 8.84
C GLN A 74 1.72 0.76 8.65
N SER A 75 1.24 1.62 9.55
CA SER A 75 1.62 3.04 9.64
C SER A 75 3.09 3.30 10.00
N SER A 76 3.90 2.27 10.30
CA SER A 76 5.35 2.42 10.47
C SER A 76 6.13 2.08 9.20
N LEU A 77 5.45 1.68 8.12
CA LEU A 77 6.08 1.28 6.88
C LEU A 77 6.27 2.45 5.94
N VAL A 78 7.40 2.44 5.21
CA VAL A 78 7.63 3.34 4.07
C VAL A 78 7.44 2.53 2.80
N LEU A 79 6.51 2.99 1.96
CA LEU A 79 6.20 2.39 0.66
C LEU A 79 6.79 3.25 -0.44
N GLY A 80 7.49 2.66 -1.38
CA GLY A 80 8.10 3.40 -2.49
C GLY A 80 8.39 2.54 -3.69
N GLY A 81 8.83 3.15 -4.77
CA GLY A 81 9.13 2.40 -5.99
C GLY A 81 9.58 3.28 -7.15
N ARG A 82 9.94 2.63 -8.26
CA ARG A 82 10.33 3.33 -9.49
C ARG A 82 9.14 3.48 -10.44
N SER A 83 8.94 4.68 -10.96
CA SER A 83 7.98 4.98 -12.04
C SER A 83 6.60 4.36 -11.73
N PHE A 84 6.16 3.38 -12.51
CA PHE A 84 4.91 2.63 -12.30
C PHE A 84 4.71 2.14 -10.86
N GLY A 85 5.73 1.53 -10.25
CA GLY A 85 5.64 1.03 -8.88
C GLY A 85 5.50 2.14 -7.85
N GLY A 86 6.17 3.27 -8.07
CA GLY A 86 6.03 4.47 -7.22
C GLY A 86 4.64 5.11 -7.34
N ARG A 87 4.13 5.27 -8.57
CA ARG A 87 2.76 5.77 -8.82
C ARG A 87 1.72 4.89 -8.14
N ALA A 88 1.85 3.56 -8.29
CA ALA A 88 0.91 2.63 -7.67
C ALA A 88 0.98 2.68 -6.14
N ALA A 89 2.18 2.83 -5.56
CA ALA A 89 2.33 3.02 -4.11
C ALA A 89 1.65 4.31 -3.62
N SER A 90 1.82 5.43 -4.33
CA SER A 90 1.12 6.68 -4.01
C SER A 90 -0.40 6.54 -4.10
N MET A 91 -0.91 5.83 -5.10
CA MET A 91 -2.35 5.56 -5.23
C MET A 91 -2.87 4.70 -4.08
N ALA A 92 -2.12 3.67 -3.67
CA ALA A 92 -2.49 2.84 -2.54
C ALA A 92 -2.55 3.63 -1.22
N ILE A 93 -1.64 4.60 -1.05
CA ILE A 93 -1.70 5.57 0.07
C ILE A 93 -2.97 6.43 -0.01
N ALA A 94 -3.31 6.92 -1.19
CA ALA A 94 -4.53 7.71 -1.39
C ALA A 94 -5.83 6.91 -1.16
N GLU A 95 -5.83 5.60 -1.43
CA GLU A 95 -6.97 4.70 -1.20
C GLU A 95 -7.16 4.29 0.27
N GLY A 96 -6.35 4.82 1.18
CA GLY A 96 -6.51 4.63 2.62
C GLY A 96 -5.46 3.75 3.29
N LEU A 97 -4.33 3.47 2.63
CA LEU A 97 -3.21 2.84 3.33
C LEU A 97 -2.69 3.74 4.46
N PRO A 98 -2.63 3.24 5.70
CA PRO A 98 -2.10 4.01 6.81
C PRO A 98 -0.59 4.21 6.62
N VAL A 99 -0.14 5.47 6.63
CA VAL A 99 1.28 5.86 6.47
C VAL A 99 1.83 6.49 7.76
N PRO A 100 3.16 6.46 7.97
CA PRO A 100 3.81 7.20 9.05
C PRO A 100 3.68 8.70 8.80
N SER A 101 2.57 9.26 9.30
CA SER A 101 2.27 10.67 9.52
C SER A 101 3.14 11.68 8.74
N SER A 102 2.76 11.98 7.50
CA SER A 102 2.61 13.40 7.16
C SER A 102 1.25 13.79 7.73
N ARG A 103 1.26 14.63 8.75
CA ARG A 103 0.09 15.03 9.53
C ARG A 103 -0.90 15.76 8.60
N SER A 104 -1.89 15.08 8.08
CA SER A 104 -3.08 15.75 7.53
C SER A 104 -3.94 16.19 8.70
N PHE A 105 -4.07 17.50 8.86
CA PHE A 105 -5.06 18.11 9.75
C PHE A 105 -6.44 17.50 9.48
N GLU A 106 -7.14 17.10 10.55
CA GLU A 106 -8.57 16.84 10.49
C GLU A 106 -9.29 18.07 9.93
N LEU A 107 -10.05 17.88 8.86
CA LEU A 107 -11.29 18.63 8.69
C LEU A 107 -12.40 17.76 9.26
N SER A 108 -12.74 18.08 10.50
CA SER A 108 -13.97 17.64 11.17
C SER A 108 -15.16 18.02 10.30
N LEU A 109 -15.78 17.02 9.66
CA LEU A 109 -17.17 17.11 9.24
C LEU A 109 -17.99 16.28 10.22
N ALA A 110 -18.35 16.94 11.32
CA ALA A 110 -19.43 16.54 12.19
C ALA A 110 -20.72 16.38 11.38
N SER A 111 -21.00 15.17 10.90
CA SER A 111 -22.34 14.80 10.44
C SER A 111 -23.20 14.54 11.67
N THR A 112 -23.91 15.59 12.08
CA THR A 112 -24.90 15.58 13.15
C THR A 112 -26.25 15.10 12.59
N ARG A 113 -26.87 14.15 13.33
CA ARG A 113 -28.28 13.68 13.29
C ARG A 113 -28.65 12.74 12.13
N LYS A 114 -29.44 11.69 12.33
CA LYS A 114 -30.47 11.46 13.36
C LYS A 114 -30.67 9.95 13.60
N SER A 115 -30.73 9.59 14.87
CA SER A 115 -31.16 8.29 15.38
C SER A 115 -32.67 8.05 15.23
N ARG A 116 -33.05 6.77 15.09
CA ARG A 116 -34.27 6.11 15.63
C ARG A 116 -35.62 6.48 14.97
N VAL A 117 -36.62 5.61 14.77
CA VAL A 117 -36.95 4.24 15.24
C VAL A 117 -37.89 3.60 14.20
N SER A 118 -37.84 2.28 14.10
CA SER A 118 -38.89 1.40 13.58
C SER A 118 -40.20 1.47 14.40
N SER A 119 -41.35 1.53 13.74
CA SER A 119 -42.62 1.06 14.32
C SER A 119 -43.57 0.61 13.21
N TYR A 120 -43.85 -0.70 13.23
CA TYR A 120 -44.99 -1.37 12.60
C TYR A 120 -46.31 -0.73 13.06
N GLN A 121 -47.25 -0.53 12.13
CA GLN A 121 -48.69 -0.85 12.23
C GLN A 121 -49.45 -0.24 11.05
N SER A 122 -50.10 -1.08 10.24
CA SER A 122 -51.47 -0.90 9.76
C SER A 122 -51.81 -2.03 8.79
N LEU A 123 -52.61 -2.99 9.24
CA LEU A 123 -53.55 -3.70 8.39
C LEU A 123 -54.90 -3.60 9.08
N ALA A 124 -55.82 -2.96 8.36
CA ALA A 124 -57.25 -3.07 8.53
C ALA A 124 -57.73 -4.46 8.04
#